data_AF-A0A835AWQ5-F1
#
_entry.id   AF-A0A835AWQ5-F1
#
_cell.length_a   1.000
_cell.length_b   1.000
_cell.length_c   1.000
_cell.angle_alpha   90.00
_cell.angle_beta   90.00
_cell.angle_gamma   90.00
#
_symmetry.space_group_name_H-M   'P 1'
#
loop_
_entity.id
_entity.type
_entity.pdbx_description
1 polymer ?
#
loop_
_entity_poly.entity_id
_entity_poly.type
_entity_poly.pdbx_seq_one_letter_code
_entity_poly.pdbx_strand_id
1 'polypeptide(L)'
;MKKEVMLCFKKYVERSPDLAELVDYHLGELLHQCFNVESYDKVFHHYNFTVRMKMPNSVDWTMQLYFAEAKEIFMRKYYVCYPLEPNENGCCYACKIQGVNDLRHPAIDVFERGSPDSPCGLWYTDE
;
A
#
# COMPACT_ATOMS: atom_id res chain seq x y z
N MET A 1 8.68 -9.21 -3.90
CA MET A 1 7.66 -8.64 -3.00
C MET A 1 8.32 -7.90 -1.83
N LYS A 2 8.93 -8.58 -0.84
CA LYS A 2 9.57 -7.91 0.33
C LYS A 2 10.58 -6.80 -0.03
N LYS A 3 11.48 -7.04 -1.01
CA LYS A 3 12.45 -6.04 -1.48
C LYS A 3 11.78 -4.81 -2.11
N GLU A 4 10.69 -5.00 -2.85
CA GLU A 4 9.97 -3.91 -3.53
C GLU A 4 9.19 -3.06 -2.52
N VAL A 5 8.53 -3.70 -1.55
CA VAL A 5 7.84 -3.02 -0.46
C VAL A 5 8.80 -2.18 0.39
N MET A 6 9.98 -2.72 0.71
CA MET A 6 11.00 -1.95 1.43
C MET A 6 11.59 -0.81 0.58
N LEU A 7 11.61 -0.94 -0.75
CA LEU A 7 11.96 0.16 -1.64
C LEU A 7 10.90 1.28 -1.61
N CYS A 8 9.61 0.93 -1.58
CA CYS A 8 8.53 1.91 -1.39
C CYS A 8 8.70 2.66 -0.06
N PHE A 9 8.93 1.92 1.03
CA PHE A 9 9.13 2.51 2.36
C PHE A 9 10.36 3.41 2.40
N LYS A 10 11.50 2.96 1.85
CA LYS A 10 12.72 3.76 1.78
C LYS A 10 12.50 5.09 1.06
N LYS A 11 11.83 5.06 -0.10
CA LYS A 11 11.47 6.28 -0.85
C LYS A 11 10.54 7.21 -0.08
N TYR A 12 9.69 6.67 0.80
CA TYR A 12 8.85 7.47 1.68
C TYR A 12 9.66 8.13 2.80
N VAL A 13 10.56 7.40 3.46
CA VAL A 13 11.49 7.98 4.45
C VAL A 13 12.32 9.12 3.85
N GLU A 14 12.87 8.93 2.64
CA GLU A 14 13.64 9.96 1.91
C GLU A 14 12.84 11.25 1.65
N ARG A 15 11.50 11.19 1.66
CA ARG A 15 10.60 12.32 1.37
C ARG A 15 9.89 12.86 2.61
N SER A 16 10.02 12.19 3.76
CA SER A 16 9.24 12.49 4.96
C SER A 16 10.13 13.16 6.02
N PRO A 17 9.96 14.47 6.27
CA PRO A 17 10.75 15.17 7.29
C PRO A 17 10.62 14.55 8.68
N ASP A 18 9.44 14.03 9.02
CA ASP A 18 9.14 13.41 10.33
C ASP A 18 9.92 12.12 10.58
N LEU A 19 10.44 11.49 9.51
CA LEU A 19 11.27 10.28 9.59
C LEU A 19 12.75 10.58 9.31
N ALA A 20 13.15 11.84 9.22
CA ALA A 20 14.53 12.21 8.92
C ALA A 20 15.52 11.74 10.00
N GLU A 21 15.07 11.65 11.26
CA GLU A 21 15.88 11.20 12.39
C GLU A 21 15.73 9.70 12.67
N LEU A 22 15.07 8.94 11.80
CA LEU A 22 14.88 7.50 11.97
C LEU A 22 16.25 6.79 12.08
N VAL A 23 16.52 6.16 13.23
CA VAL A 23 17.82 5.51 13.50
C VAL A 23 17.94 4.20 12.73
N ASP A 24 16.87 3.40 12.76
CA ASP A 24 16.85 2.09 12.13
C ASP A 24 15.41 1.65 11.83
N TYR A 25 15.27 0.79 10.82
CA TYR A 25 13.98 0.22 10.45
C TYR A 25 14.11 -1.14 9.77
N HIS A 26 13.13 -2.00 10.05
CA HIS A 26 13.07 -3.35 9.52
C HIS A 26 11.65 -3.68 9.05
N LEU A 27 11.54 -4.48 7.99
CA LEU A 27 10.27 -5.09 7.63
C LEU A 27 9.80 -5.97 8.80
N GLY A 28 8.61 -5.70 9.32
CA GLY A 28 7.94 -6.60 10.26
C GLY A 28 7.37 -7.77 9.49
N GLU A 29 6.23 -7.55 8.83
CA GLU A 29 5.51 -8.57 8.08
C GLU A 29 4.87 -7.99 6.82
N LEU A 30 4.79 -8.79 5.75
CA LEU A 30 3.97 -8.50 4.58
C LEU A 30 2.62 -9.19 4.79
N LEU A 31 1.56 -8.40 4.98
CA LEU A 31 0.25 -8.90 5.38
C LEU A 31 -0.60 -9.28 4.16
N HIS A 32 -0.86 -8.31 3.28
CA HIS A 32 -1.73 -8.48 2.13
C HIS A 32 -1.09 -7.88 0.89
N GLN A 33 -1.44 -8.43 -0.28
CA GLN A 33 -0.98 -7.91 -1.56
C GLN A 33 -2.03 -8.15 -2.65
N CYS A 34 -2.14 -7.24 -3.61
CA CYS A 34 -3.04 -7.37 -4.75
C CYS A 34 -2.39 -6.79 -6.01
N PHE A 35 -2.15 -7.65 -7.00
CA PHE A 35 -1.56 -7.26 -8.28
C PHE A 35 -2.65 -7.05 -9.32
N ASN A 36 -2.69 -5.87 -9.93
CA ASN A 36 -3.71 -5.48 -10.88
C ASN A 36 -3.09 -5.09 -12.22
N VAL A 37 -3.76 -5.48 -13.29
CA VAL A 37 -3.47 -5.09 -14.66
C VAL A 37 -4.63 -4.24 -15.14
N GLU A 38 -4.39 -2.95 -15.36
CA GLU A 38 -5.43 -2.03 -15.85
C GLU A 38 -5.42 -1.94 -17.37
N SER A 39 -4.23 -1.91 -17.97
CA SER A 39 -4.03 -1.96 -19.42
C SER A 39 -2.68 -2.63 -19.74
N TYR A 40 -2.40 -2.84 -21.03
CA TYR A 40 -1.12 -3.42 -21.47
C TYR A 40 0.11 -2.65 -20.96
N ASP A 41 -0.02 -1.33 -20.87
CA ASP A 41 1.05 -0.40 -20.47
C ASP A 41 0.95 0.05 -19.01
N LYS A 42 -0.09 -0.36 -18.27
CA LYS A 42 -0.33 0.04 -16.88
C LYS A 42 -0.69 -1.14 -15.98
N VAL A 43 0.20 -1.40 -15.03
CA VAL A 43 -0.01 -2.36 -13.94
C VAL A 43 0.28 -1.70 -12.61
N PHE A 44 -0.34 -2.17 -11.53
CA PHE A 44 -0.05 -1.72 -10.18
C PHE A 44 -0.21 -2.83 -9.17
N HIS A 45 0.60 -2.76 -8.11
CA HIS A 45 0.59 -3.73 -7.03
C HIS A 45 0.42 -2.99 -5.71
N HIS A 46 -0.65 -3.32 -5.00
CA HIS A 46 -0.92 -2.81 -3.66
C HIS A 46 -0.43 -3.76 -2.59
N TYR A 47 0.03 -3.20 -1.48
CA TYR A 47 0.57 -3.96 -0.36
C TYR A 47 0.10 -3.38 0.97
N ASN A 48 -0.10 -4.26 1.93
CA ASN A 48 -0.10 -3.93 3.36
C ASN A 48 1.04 -4.63 4.05
N PHE A 49 1.78 -3.89 4.85
CA PHE A 49 2.93 -4.41 5.56
C PHE A 49 3.19 -3.61 6.82
N THR A 50 3.83 -4.24 7.79
CA THR A 50 4.28 -3.56 9.00
C THR A 50 5.76 -3.25 8.92
N VAL A 51 6.15 -2.11 9.48
CA VAL A 51 7.55 -1.74 9.65
C VAL A 51 7.82 -1.56 11.13
N ARG A 52 8.91 -2.15 11.61
CA ARG A 52 9.47 -1.89 12.93
C ARG A 52 10.46 -0.75 12.80
N MET A 53 10.27 0.31 13.59
CA MET A 53 11.04 1.54 13.52
C MET A 53 11.68 1.83 14.87
N LYS A 54 12.90 2.37 14.86
CA LYS A 54 13.60 2.84 16.04
C LYS A 54 13.88 4.33 15.92
N MET A 55 13.28 5.11 16.81
CA MET A 55 13.52 6.55 16.91
C MET A 55 14.69 6.85 17.88
N PRO A 56 15.39 8.00 17.74
CA PRO A 56 16.58 8.33 18.54
C PRO A 56 16.36 8.27 20.04
N ASN A 57 15.18 8.72 20.49
CA ASN A 57 14.84 8.84 21.90
C ASN A 57 13.86 7.76 22.38
N SER A 58 13.58 6.74 21.55
CA SER A 58 12.70 5.65 21.92
C SER A 58 13.53 4.47 22.44
N VAL A 59 13.21 4.01 23.66
CA VAL A 59 13.79 2.79 24.24
C VAL A 59 13.31 1.56 23.46
N ASP A 60 12.04 1.58 23.06
CA ASP A 60 11.38 0.47 22.37
C ASP A 60 11.27 0.71 20.87
N TRP A 61 11.17 -0.41 20.14
CA TRP A 61 10.81 -0.40 18.72
C TRP A 61 9.31 -0.14 18.59
N THR A 62 8.93 0.75 17.69
CA THR A 62 7.53 0.94 17.32
C THR A 62 7.20 0.12 16.09
N MET A 63 5.96 -0.34 15.98
CA MET A 63 5.47 -1.06 14.80
C MET A 63 4.29 -0.30 14.21
N GLN A 64 4.38 0.02 12.92
CA GLN A 64 3.34 0.77 12.21
C GLN A 64 2.92 0.03 10.94
N LEU A 65 1.61 0.08 10.63
CA LEU A 65 1.05 -0.45 9.40
C LEU A 65 1.20 0.57 8.26
N TYR A 66 1.58 0.09 7.08
CA TYR A 66 1.74 0.88 5.88
C TYR A 66 0.98 0.27 4.71
N PHE A 67 0.48 1.16 3.86
CA PHE A 67 0.10 0.87 2.50
C PHE A 67 1.27 1.20 1.57
N ALA A 68 1.49 0.37 0.55
CA ALA A 68 2.35 0.75 -0.57
C ALA A 68 1.73 0.39 -1.91
N GLU A 69 2.01 1.22 -2.90
CA GLU A 69 1.76 0.94 -4.31
C GLU A 69 3.08 0.92 -5.07
N ALA A 70 3.31 -0.15 -5.82
CA ALA A 70 4.30 -0.19 -6.89
C ALA A 70 3.54 -0.24 -8.21
N LYS A 71 3.59 0.84 -8.99
CA LYS A 71 2.94 0.90 -10.31
C LYS A 71 3.96 1.03 -11.43
N GLU A 72 3.64 0.45 -12.58
CA GLU A 72 4.43 0.54 -13.78
C GLU A 72 3.56 1.11 -14.90
N ILE A 73 3.99 2.22 -15.49
CA ILE A 73 3.31 2.89 -16.60
C ILE A 73 4.33 3.10 -17.71
N PHE A 74 4.07 2.64 -18.94
CA PHE A 74 5.01 2.71 -20.06
C PHE A 74 6.43 2.22 -19.68
N MET A 75 6.50 1.06 -19.00
CA MET A 75 7.75 0.46 -18.49
C MET A 75 8.51 1.28 -17.44
N ARG A 76 7.90 2.35 -16.91
CA ARG A 76 8.48 3.17 -15.84
C ARG A 76 7.82 2.84 -14.51
N LYS A 77 8.65 2.53 -13.50
CA LYS A 77 8.18 2.22 -12.15
C LYS A 77 8.04 3.45 -11.28
N TYR A 78 6.91 3.53 -10.58
CA TYR A 78 6.57 4.54 -9.59
C TYR A 78 6.21 3.84 -8.29
N TYR A 79 6.55 4.49 -7.18
CA TYR A 79 6.36 3.92 -5.86
C TYR A 79 5.70 4.96 -4.95
N VAL A 80 4.67 4.52 -4.26
CA VAL A 80 3.97 5.25 -3.22
C VAL A 80 3.99 4.40 -1.96
N CYS A 81 4.16 5.06 -0.82
CA CYS A 81 4.01 4.44 0.49
C CYS A 81 3.35 5.45 1.42
N TYR A 82 2.47 4.97 2.29
CA TYR A 82 1.65 5.79 3.17
C TYR A 82 1.39 5.05 4.50
N PRO A 83 1.61 5.68 5.65
CA PRO A 83 1.25 5.09 6.95
C PRO A 83 -0.27 4.99 7.07
N LEU A 84 -0.79 3.87 7.55
CA LEU A 84 -2.23 3.70 7.78
C LEU A 84 -2.57 3.87 9.26
N GLU A 85 -3.62 4.64 9.54
CA GLU A 85 -4.21 4.70 10.88
C GLU A 85 -4.96 3.39 11.22
N PRO A 86 -5.13 3.00 12.50
CA PRO A 86 -5.71 1.70 12.88
C PRO A 86 -7.09 1.36 12.32
N ASN A 87 -7.90 2.38 11.98
CA ASN A 87 -9.25 2.21 11.41
C ASN A 87 -9.37 2.76 9.97
N GLU A 88 -8.29 3.23 9.37
CA GLU A 88 -8.30 3.75 8.00
C GLU A 88 -8.45 2.62 6.98
N ASN A 89 -9.48 2.73 6.13
CA ASN A 89 -9.66 1.84 5.00
C ASN A 89 -10.44 2.55 3.88
N GLY A 90 -9.71 3.10 2.92
CA GLY A 90 -10.24 3.71 1.71
C GLY A 90 -10.82 2.68 0.73
N CYS A 91 -11.53 3.18 -0.28
CA CYS A 91 -12.12 2.34 -1.33
C CYS A 91 -11.11 2.07 -2.45
N CYS A 92 -10.92 0.80 -2.83
CA CYS A 92 -10.20 0.41 -4.03
C CYS A 92 -11.06 -0.59 -4.82
N TYR A 93 -11.47 -0.22 -6.04
CA TYR A 93 -12.31 -1.08 -6.88
C TYR A 93 -11.53 -2.29 -7.37
N ALA A 94 -10.25 -2.10 -7.74
CA ALA A 94 -9.40 -3.16 -8.25
C ALA A 94 -9.21 -4.30 -7.23
N CYS A 95 -8.85 -3.99 -5.98
CA CYS A 95 -8.71 -4.99 -4.92
C CYS A 95 -10.03 -5.68 -4.59
N LYS A 96 -11.15 -4.94 -4.58
CA LYS A 96 -12.49 -5.51 -4.35
C LYS A 96 -12.89 -6.50 -5.43
N ILE A 97 -12.64 -6.17 -6.71
CA ILE A 97 -12.95 -7.05 -7.85
C ILE A 97 -12.14 -8.36 -7.76
N GLN A 98 -10.91 -8.30 -7.28
CA GLN A 98 -10.09 -9.50 -7.03
C GLN A 98 -10.46 -10.26 -5.74
N GLY A 99 -11.43 -9.78 -4.96
CA GLY A 99 -11.82 -10.39 -3.69
C GLY A 99 -10.83 -10.16 -2.54
N VAL A 100 -9.87 -9.24 -2.68
CA VAL A 100 -8.86 -8.93 -1.66
C VAL A 100 -9.39 -7.84 -0.73
N ASN A 101 -10.30 -8.21 0.17
CA ASN A 101 -11.00 -7.27 1.06
C ASN A 101 -10.17 -6.86 2.30
N ASP A 102 -9.21 -7.68 2.71
CA ASP A 102 -8.39 -7.43 3.91
C ASP A 102 -7.22 -6.46 3.63
N LEU A 103 -6.98 -6.11 2.35
CA LEU A 103 -6.00 -5.10 1.98
C LEU A 103 -6.59 -3.71 2.22
N ARG A 104 -6.03 -3.02 3.21
CA ARG A 104 -6.46 -1.70 3.65
C ARG A 104 -5.80 -0.60 2.82
N HIS A 105 -6.56 0.44 2.53
CA HIS A 105 -6.11 1.54 1.68
C HIS A 105 -6.14 2.88 2.41
N PRO A 106 -5.32 3.87 2.00
CA PRO A 106 -5.45 5.24 2.48
C PRO A 106 -6.81 5.83 2.11
N ALA A 107 -7.39 6.68 2.95
CA ALA A 107 -8.63 7.41 2.68
C ALA A 107 -8.41 8.69 1.84
N ILE A 108 -7.31 8.73 1.08
CA ILE A 108 -6.87 9.87 0.26
C ILE A 108 -6.55 9.41 -1.16
N ASP A 109 -6.54 10.35 -2.10
CA ASP A 109 -6.34 10.06 -3.53
C ASP A 109 -4.86 10.06 -3.93
N VAL A 110 -4.10 9.06 -3.48
CA VAL A 110 -2.64 8.96 -3.70
C VAL A 110 -2.21 7.71 -4.45
N PHE A 111 -3.14 6.86 -4.84
CA PHE A 111 -2.88 5.54 -5.43
C PHE A 111 -3.95 5.20 -6.49
N GLU A 112 -3.63 4.27 -7.38
CA GLU A 112 -4.52 3.78 -8.43
C GLU A 112 -5.63 2.92 -7.82
N ARG A 113 -6.90 3.30 -8.00
CA ARG A 113 -8.04 2.56 -7.44
C ARG A 113 -8.70 1.58 -8.41
N GLY A 114 -8.27 1.60 -9.68
CA GLY A 114 -8.97 0.97 -10.80
C GLY A 114 -10.27 1.69 -11.15
N SER A 115 -10.86 1.30 -12.28
CA SER A 115 -12.14 1.86 -12.74
C SER A 115 -13.34 1.27 -11.97
N PRO A 116 -14.35 2.09 -11.60
CA PRO A 116 -15.63 1.59 -11.11
C PRO A 116 -16.43 0.82 -12.17
N ASP A 117 -16.10 0.98 -13.46
CA ASP A 117 -16.82 0.36 -14.60
C ASP A 117 -16.33 -1.07 -14.92
N SER A 118 -15.33 -1.57 -14.20
CA SER A 118 -14.94 -2.98 -14.26
C SER A 118 -15.90 -3.75 -13.34
N PRO A 119 -16.54 -4.84 -13.77
CA PRO A 119 -17.76 -5.36 -13.15
C PRO A 119 -17.46 -5.85 -11.73
N CYS A 120 -17.66 -4.96 -10.76
CA CYS A 120 -18.01 -5.32 -9.41
C CYS A 120 -19.24 -6.22 -9.55
N GLY A 121 -19.10 -7.49 -9.16
CA GLY A 121 -20.22 -8.41 -9.14
C GLY A 121 -21.42 -7.73 -8.50
N LEU A 122 -22.48 -7.55 -9.29
CA LEU A 122 -23.83 -7.50 -8.78
C LEU A 122 -24.02 -8.83 -8.05
N TRP A 123 -23.70 -8.83 -6.75
CA TRP A 123 -24.21 -9.83 -5.84
C TRP A 123 -25.74 -9.75 -5.94
N TYR A 124 -26.32 -10.90 -6.24
CA TYR A 124 -27.74 -11.20 -6.22
C TYR A 124 -28.47 -10.43 -5.12
N THR A 125 -29.50 -9.68 -5.49
CA THR A 125 -30.67 -9.53 -4.62
C THR A 125 -31.58 -10.70 -4.94
N ASP A 126 -31.65 -11.67 -4.03
CA ASP A 126 -32.79 -12.57 -3.90
C ASP A 126 -34.06 -11.73 -3.73
N GLU A 127 -34.94 -11.71 -4.73
CA GLU A 127 -36.41 -11.80 -4.64
C GLU A 127 -36.99 -12.38 -5.94
#